data_AF-A0A317FHA6-F1
#
_entry.id   AF-A0A317FHA6-F1
#
_cell.length_a   1.000
_cell.length_b   1.000
_cell.length_c   1.000
_cell.angle_alpha   90.00
_cell.angle_beta   90.00
_cell.angle_gamma   90.00
#
_symmetry.space_group_name_H-M   'P 1'
#
loop_
_entity.id
_entity.type
_entity.pdbx_description
1 polymer ?
#
loop_
_entity_poly.entity_id
_entity_poly.type
_entity_poly.pdbx_seq_one_letter_code
_entity_poly.pdbx_strand_id
1 'polypeptide(L)'
;MEELRMHLDLRLERALERVELVTGVGTRDAGRMCVMSLVACLAGEEHGDSPSCASALIRAFAIPLNDNMPHAVRQRLKPFAPRILGTQDGQDPARAELLRMALAEEILPRLGGRNAQPARRFAGPLWRLWSLLGMRRLEREAEWMMDRAVALADGADMARAVAAAGAVGRLLARAARDATDPREADRLWDMAIGLLDRMCDIGAQRMPAQAVWASRLEHVFEARAARGLADTARI
;
A
#
# COMPACT_ATOMS: atom_id res chain seq x y z
N MET A 1 18.84 -16.23 17.81
CA MET A 1 18.34 -14.85 17.71
C MET A 1 16.90 -14.98 17.26
N GLU A 2 15.95 -14.82 18.19
CA GLU A 2 14.52 -15.00 17.91
C GLU A 2 14.09 -14.07 16.76
N GLU A 3 13.48 -14.62 15.71
CA GLU A 3 12.75 -13.78 14.76
C GLU A 3 11.61 -13.12 15.53
N LEU A 4 11.60 -11.79 15.60
CA LEU A 4 10.54 -11.02 16.25
C LEU A 4 9.31 -10.93 15.32
N ARG A 5 8.85 -12.11 14.87
CA ARG A 5 7.74 -12.30 13.96
C ARG A 5 6.46 -11.89 14.67
N MET A 6 6.04 -10.65 14.43
CA MET A 6 4.85 -10.02 14.99
C MET A 6 3.66 -11.00 15.02
N HIS A 7 3.37 -11.57 16.19
CA HIS A 7 2.16 -12.34 16.40
C HIS A 7 1.02 -11.33 16.61
N LEU A 8 0.13 -11.27 15.62
CA LEU A 8 -1.19 -10.72 15.85
C LEU A 8 -1.96 -11.71 16.73
N ASP A 9 -2.88 -11.23 17.56
CA ASP A 9 -3.83 -12.11 18.24
C ASP A 9 -4.60 -12.92 17.19
N LEU A 10 -4.69 -14.24 17.36
CA LEU A 10 -5.41 -15.17 16.49
C LEU A 10 -6.85 -14.70 16.16
N ARG A 11 -7.50 -13.96 17.07
CA ARG A 11 -8.81 -13.36 16.84
C ARG A 11 -8.75 -12.25 15.77
N LEU A 12 -7.74 -11.38 15.84
CA LEU A 12 -7.52 -10.33 14.85
C LEU A 12 -7.09 -10.93 13.50
N GLU A 13 -6.26 -11.97 13.48
CA GLU A 13 -5.88 -12.67 12.25
C GLU A 13 -7.12 -13.22 11.52
N ARG A 14 -7.96 -14.00 12.21
CA ARG A 14 -9.23 -14.53 11.67
C ARG A 14 -10.19 -13.43 11.21
N ALA A 15 -10.21 -12.28 11.90
CA ALA A 15 -11.03 -11.15 11.49
C ALA A 15 -10.51 -10.50 10.20
N LEU A 16 -9.19 -10.36 10.04
CA LEU A 16 -8.54 -9.87 8.82
C LEU A 16 -8.71 -10.85 7.63
N GLU A 17 -8.68 -12.16 7.88
CA GLU A 17 -8.94 -13.18 6.84
C GLU A 17 -10.30 -12.99 6.16
N ARG A 18 -11.33 -12.62 6.93
CA ARG A 18 -12.72 -12.38 6.44
C ARG A 18 -12.89 -11.11 5.61
N VAL A 19 -11.93 -10.18 5.63
CA VAL A 19 -11.93 -8.99 4.75
C VAL A 19 -11.48 -9.38 3.36
N GLU A 20 -12.12 -8.88 2.30
CA GLU A 20 -11.55 -8.92 0.94
C GLU A 20 -10.88 -7.58 0.64
N LEU A 21 -9.57 -7.60 0.30
CA LEU A 21 -8.93 -6.39 -0.22
C LEU A 21 -9.26 -6.18 -1.70
N VAL A 22 -9.81 -5.00 -2.02
CA VAL A 22 -10.27 -4.61 -3.36
C VAL A 22 -9.54 -3.35 -3.86
N THR A 23 -9.63 -3.10 -5.16
CA THR A 23 -9.21 -1.84 -5.79
C THR A 23 -10.20 -0.73 -5.43
N GLY A 24 -9.70 0.45 -5.05
CA GLY A 24 -10.50 1.58 -4.56
C GLY A 24 -11.12 1.34 -3.19
N VAL A 25 -11.72 2.39 -2.63
CA VAL A 25 -12.32 2.46 -1.27
C VAL A 25 -13.14 1.22 -0.88
N GLY A 26 -13.91 0.66 -1.83
CA GLY A 26 -14.77 -0.51 -1.60
C GLY A 26 -16.00 -0.18 -0.76
N THR A 27 -16.59 -1.20 -0.12
CA THR A 27 -17.82 -1.13 0.66
C THR A 27 -17.63 -1.86 1.99
N ARG A 28 -17.47 -1.11 3.09
CA ARG A 28 -17.27 -1.65 4.46
C ARG A 28 -18.27 -2.74 4.81
N ASP A 29 -19.55 -2.50 4.57
CA ASP A 29 -20.66 -3.42 4.87
C ASP A 29 -20.60 -4.76 4.11
N ALA A 30 -19.93 -4.80 2.96
CA ALA A 30 -19.69 -6.05 2.24
C ALA A 30 -18.44 -6.79 2.76
N GLY A 31 -17.67 -6.21 3.67
CA GLY A 31 -16.34 -6.68 4.07
C GLY A 31 -15.28 -6.47 2.99
N ARG A 32 -15.52 -5.58 2.02
CA ARG A 32 -14.66 -5.35 0.84
C ARG A 32 -14.04 -3.96 0.93
N MET A 33 -12.74 -3.82 1.10
CA MET A 33 -12.08 -2.54 1.40
C MET A 33 -10.73 -2.43 0.68
N CYS A 34 -10.21 -1.24 0.36
CA CYS A 34 -8.77 -1.11 0.11
C CYS A 34 -8.00 -1.21 1.44
N VAL A 35 -6.67 -1.36 1.39
CA VAL A 35 -5.83 -1.37 2.60
C VAL A 35 -6.06 -0.13 3.49
N MET A 36 -6.26 1.06 2.92
CA MET A 36 -6.53 2.28 3.70
C MET A 36 -7.93 2.33 4.31
N SER A 37 -8.95 1.80 3.63
CA SER A 37 -10.30 1.69 4.20
C SER A 37 -10.40 0.62 5.28
N LEU A 38 -9.56 -0.41 5.20
CA LEU A 38 -9.34 -1.33 6.30
C LEU A 38 -8.69 -0.59 7.49
N VAL A 39 -7.63 0.21 7.29
CA VAL A 39 -7.04 1.06 8.35
C VAL A 39 -8.10 1.95 8.99
N ALA A 40 -8.90 2.68 8.21
CA ALA A 40 -10.00 3.52 8.73
C ALA A 40 -11.00 2.71 9.57
N CYS A 41 -11.35 1.49 9.13
CA CYS A 41 -12.23 0.59 9.87
C CYS A 41 -11.60 0.13 11.21
N LEU A 42 -10.30 -0.21 11.23
CA LEU A 42 -9.60 -0.59 12.46
C LEU A 42 -9.45 0.60 13.42
N ALA A 43 -9.26 1.81 12.90
CA ALA A 43 -9.21 3.06 13.66
C ALA A 43 -10.57 3.44 14.28
N GLY A 44 -11.67 3.00 13.68
CA GLY A 44 -13.04 3.38 14.05
C GLY A 44 -13.51 4.68 13.38
N GLU A 45 -12.88 5.06 12.28
CA GLU A 45 -13.17 6.26 11.51
C GLU A 45 -14.27 6.01 10.45
N GLU A 46 -14.71 7.07 9.77
CA GLU A 46 -15.62 6.99 8.62
C GLU A 46 -15.04 6.11 7.50
N HIS A 47 -15.89 5.59 6.60
CA HIS A 47 -15.45 4.75 5.49
C HIS A 47 -14.85 5.59 4.35
N GLY A 48 -13.52 5.60 4.24
CA GLY A 48 -12.76 6.24 3.18
C GLY A 48 -11.35 5.66 3.06
N ASP A 49 -10.52 6.19 2.17
CA ASP A 49 -9.12 5.77 1.96
C ASP A 49 -8.09 6.74 2.56
N SER A 50 -8.56 7.73 3.31
CA SER A 50 -7.75 8.81 3.86
C SER A 50 -7.85 8.90 5.39
N PRO A 51 -7.49 7.82 6.12
CA PRO A 51 -7.63 7.77 7.58
C PRO A 51 -6.70 8.75 8.30
N SER A 52 -7.21 9.39 9.36
CA SER A 52 -6.54 10.44 10.14
C SER A 52 -5.43 9.92 11.06
N CYS A 53 -5.32 8.61 11.22
CA CYS A 53 -4.30 7.94 12.02
C CYS A 53 -3.08 7.45 11.21
N ALA A 54 -3.07 7.62 9.88
CA ALA A 54 -2.05 7.07 8.99
C ALA A 54 -1.13 8.17 8.43
N SER A 55 0.16 7.85 8.32
CA SER A 55 1.14 8.67 7.59
C SER A 55 0.62 9.02 6.19
N ALA A 56 0.66 10.32 5.86
CA ALA A 56 0.24 10.80 4.54
C ALA A 56 1.14 10.22 3.44
N LEU A 57 2.42 10.02 3.76
CA LEU A 57 3.42 9.42 2.88
C LEU A 57 3.14 7.93 2.63
N ILE A 58 2.93 7.14 3.69
CA ILE A 58 2.57 5.72 3.58
C ILE A 58 1.29 5.54 2.77
N ARG A 59 0.26 6.36 3.06
CA ARG A 59 -1.01 6.35 2.33
C ARG A 59 -0.81 6.62 0.84
N ALA A 60 -0.06 7.65 0.48
CA ALA A 60 0.21 7.99 -0.92
C ALA A 60 0.97 6.87 -1.66
N PHE A 61 1.90 6.19 -1.01
CA PHE A 61 2.61 5.02 -1.55
C PHE A 61 1.72 3.78 -1.69
N ALA A 62 0.92 3.48 -0.67
CA ALA A 62 0.17 2.22 -0.56
C ALA A 62 -1.11 2.16 -1.40
N ILE A 63 -1.82 3.29 -1.62
CA ILE A 63 -3.01 3.33 -2.49
C ILE A 63 -2.73 2.84 -3.92
N PRO A 64 -1.76 3.38 -4.68
CA PRO A 64 -1.50 2.93 -6.05
C PRO A 64 -1.01 1.48 -6.10
N LEU A 65 -0.34 0.97 -5.06
CA LEU A 65 0.03 -0.44 -4.95
C LEU A 65 -1.20 -1.33 -4.77
N ASN A 66 -2.05 -1.04 -3.76
CA ASN A 66 -3.31 -1.75 -3.52
C ASN A 66 -4.13 -1.87 -4.81
N ASP A 67 -4.32 -0.74 -5.51
CA ASP A 67 -5.22 -0.66 -6.64
C ASP A 67 -4.73 -1.42 -7.87
N ASN A 68 -3.41 -1.59 -8.02
CA ASN A 68 -2.77 -2.22 -9.17
C ASN A 68 -2.27 -3.65 -8.92
N MET A 69 -2.12 -4.08 -7.66
CA MET A 69 -1.76 -5.46 -7.34
C MET A 69 -2.83 -6.45 -7.85
N PRO A 70 -2.41 -7.61 -8.40
CA PRO A 70 -3.32 -8.74 -8.63
C PRO A 70 -4.02 -9.16 -7.34
N HIS A 71 -5.24 -9.69 -7.42
CA HIS A 71 -6.09 -9.98 -6.25
C HIS A 71 -5.37 -10.78 -5.14
N ALA A 72 -4.71 -11.89 -5.51
CA ALA A 72 -3.97 -12.74 -4.57
C ALA A 72 -2.79 -12.00 -3.90
N VAL A 73 -2.04 -11.21 -4.67
CA VAL A 73 -0.94 -10.38 -4.16
C VAL A 73 -1.48 -9.31 -3.22
N ARG A 74 -2.59 -8.65 -3.57
CA ARG A 74 -3.21 -7.60 -2.75
C ARG A 74 -3.63 -8.10 -1.37
N GLN A 75 -4.10 -9.35 -1.24
CA GLN A 75 -4.46 -9.90 0.08
C GLN A 75 -3.28 -9.94 1.06
N ARG A 76 -2.03 -9.94 0.56
CA ARG A 76 -0.82 -9.84 1.39
C ARG A 76 -0.69 -8.50 2.12
N LEU A 77 -1.46 -7.48 1.74
CA LEU A 77 -1.48 -6.18 2.42
C LEU A 77 -2.29 -6.17 3.74
N LYS A 78 -3.10 -7.19 4.03
CA LYS A 78 -3.94 -7.25 5.25
C LYS A 78 -3.17 -7.04 6.56
N PRO A 79 -1.98 -7.67 6.80
CA PRO A 79 -1.25 -7.51 8.05
C PRO A 79 -0.63 -6.11 8.23
N PHE A 80 -0.58 -5.28 7.18
CA PHE A 80 -0.09 -3.92 7.26
C PHE A 80 -1.14 -2.95 7.79
N ALA A 81 -2.45 -3.23 7.61
CA ALA A 81 -3.49 -2.35 8.13
C ALA A 81 -3.37 -2.06 9.64
N PRO A 82 -3.14 -3.04 10.55
CA PRO A 82 -2.89 -2.73 11.96
C PRO A 82 -1.55 -2.03 12.21
N ARG A 83 -0.52 -2.19 11.35
CA ARG A 83 0.79 -1.51 11.49
C ARG A 83 0.80 -0.08 10.97
N ILE A 84 -0.11 0.26 10.06
CA ILE A 84 -0.29 1.62 9.54
C ILE A 84 -1.04 2.49 10.56
N LEU A 85 -1.80 1.90 11.48
CA LEU A 85 -2.41 2.62 12.62
C LEU A 85 -1.34 3.30 13.46
N GLY A 86 -1.48 4.61 13.67
CA GLY A 86 -0.54 5.38 14.49
C GLY A 86 0.73 5.80 13.76
N THR A 87 0.87 5.53 12.46
CA THR A 87 1.98 6.07 11.65
C THR A 87 1.86 7.58 11.39
N GLN A 88 0.76 8.23 11.80
CA GLN A 88 0.73 9.68 11.95
C GLN A 88 1.43 10.11 13.27
N ASP A 89 2.72 9.81 13.35
CA ASP A 89 3.62 9.97 14.50
C ASP A 89 4.67 11.10 14.32
N GLY A 90 4.61 11.81 13.20
CA GLY A 90 5.60 12.84 12.83
C GLY A 90 6.86 12.30 12.15
N GLN A 91 7.01 10.98 11.97
CA GLN A 91 8.22 10.37 11.38
C GLN A 91 8.23 10.33 9.84
N ASP A 92 7.33 11.05 9.18
CA ASP A 92 7.28 11.14 7.72
C ASP A 92 8.59 11.64 7.06
N PRO A 93 9.41 12.54 7.66
CA PRO A 93 10.74 12.86 7.15
C PRO A 93 11.68 11.63 7.09
N ALA A 94 11.66 10.77 8.11
CA ALA A 94 12.47 9.55 8.13
C ALA A 94 11.96 8.51 7.12
N ARG A 95 10.63 8.41 6.92
CA ARG A 95 10.03 7.57 5.88
C ARG A 95 10.34 8.08 4.47
N ALA A 96 10.37 9.40 4.28
CA ALA A 96 10.77 10.03 3.02
C ALA A 96 12.23 9.72 2.68
N GLU A 97 13.14 9.83 3.65
CA GLU A 97 14.55 9.51 3.45
C GLU A 97 14.76 8.02 3.12
N LEU A 98 14.09 7.12 3.85
CA LEU A 98 14.12 5.69 3.53
C LEU A 98 13.65 5.41 2.10
N LEU A 99 12.55 6.06 1.66
CA LEU A 99 12.00 5.86 0.33
C LEU A 99 12.85 6.53 -0.76
N ARG A 100 13.56 7.63 -0.47
CA ARG A 100 14.56 8.23 -1.39
C ARG A 100 15.76 7.30 -1.56
N MET A 101 16.36 6.81 -0.47
CA MET A 101 17.48 5.86 -0.54
C MET A 101 17.08 4.62 -1.34
N ALA A 102 15.94 4.01 -1.02
CA ALA A 102 15.44 2.86 -1.77
C ALA A 102 15.16 3.17 -3.24
N LEU A 103 14.66 4.37 -3.58
CA LEU A 103 14.45 4.76 -4.97
C LEU A 103 15.77 4.75 -5.75
N ALA A 104 16.81 5.40 -5.22
CA ALA A 104 18.12 5.50 -5.85
C ALA A 104 18.89 4.16 -5.89
N GLU A 105 18.86 3.39 -4.80
CA GLU A 105 19.74 2.24 -4.58
C GLU A 105 19.08 0.89 -4.91
N GLU A 106 17.76 0.77 -4.77
CA GLU A 106 17.03 -0.49 -4.95
C GLU A 106 16.09 -0.49 -6.17
N ILE A 107 15.33 0.59 -6.40
CA ILE A 107 14.28 0.62 -7.43
C ILE A 107 14.86 0.98 -8.80
N LEU A 108 15.48 2.16 -8.94
CA LEU A 108 16.00 2.64 -10.23
C LEU A 108 17.04 1.69 -10.85
N PRO A 109 17.97 1.04 -10.11
CA PRO A 109 18.90 0.08 -10.70
C PRO A 109 18.23 -1.19 -11.25
N ARG A 110 17.08 -1.60 -10.68
CA ARG A 110 16.29 -2.73 -11.20
C ARG A 110 15.52 -2.35 -12.46
N LEU A 111 14.89 -1.16 -12.47
CA LEU A 111 14.09 -0.67 -13.60
C LEU A 111 14.95 -0.19 -14.79
N GLY A 112 16.11 0.41 -14.51
CA GLY A 112 17.05 0.98 -15.49
C GLY A 112 17.73 -0.04 -16.41
N GLY A 113 17.55 -1.34 -16.15
CA GLY A 113 17.82 -2.40 -17.11
C GLY A 113 19.19 -3.05 -17.00
N ARG A 114 19.23 -4.24 -16.39
CA ARG A 114 20.16 -5.31 -16.81
C ARG A 114 19.48 -6.54 -17.40
N ASN A 115 18.17 -6.75 -17.23
CA ASN A 115 17.42 -7.87 -17.85
C ASN A 115 15.92 -7.57 -17.97
N ALA A 116 15.49 -6.89 -19.03
CA ALA A 116 14.06 -6.77 -19.38
C ALA A 116 13.84 -7.20 -20.83
N GLN A 117 13.45 -8.47 -21.04
CA GLN A 117 13.04 -8.96 -22.36
C GLN A 117 11.63 -8.46 -22.70
N PRO A 118 11.35 -7.98 -23.92
CA PRO A 118 10.04 -7.44 -24.27
C PRO A 118 9.02 -8.54 -24.63
N ALA A 119 8.17 -8.95 -23.68
CA ALA A 119 6.99 -9.75 -24.00
C ALA A 119 5.93 -8.94 -24.78
N ARG A 120 5.06 -9.68 -25.47
CA ARG A 120 4.10 -9.15 -26.46
C ARG A 120 2.67 -9.22 -25.93
N ARG A 121 1.83 -8.29 -26.44
CA ARG A 121 0.37 -8.10 -26.21
C ARG A 121 0.07 -7.37 -24.89
N PHE A 122 -0.56 -6.20 -24.83
CA PHE A 122 -1.12 -5.26 -25.83
C PHE A 122 -0.45 -3.87 -25.67
N ALA A 123 -0.57 -2.87 -26.55
CA ALA A 123 -1.29 -2.76 -27.82
C ALA A 123 -0.33 -2.22 -28.92
N GLY A 124 -0.81 -1.27 -29.75
CA GLY A 124 -0.10 -0.66 -30.89
C GLY A 124 1.15 0.17 -30.57
N PRO A 125 1.97 0.53 -31.58
CA PRO A 125 3.27 1.17 -31.40
C PRO A 125 3.20 2.54 -30.69
N LEU A 126 2.15 3.33 -30.95
CA LEU A 126 1.91 4.60 -30.25
C LEU A 126 1.69 4.42 -28.74
N TRP A 127 0.89 3.42 -28.34
CA TRP A 127 0.65 3.13 -26.93
C TRP A 127 1.91 2.64 -26.21
N ARG A 128 2.74 1.84 -26.87
CA ARG A 128 4.04 1.39 -26.33
C ARG A 128 5.00 2.56 -26.13
N LEU A 129 5.12 3.44 -27.13
CA LEU A 129 5.95 4.64 -27.04
C LEU A 129 5.45 5.56 -25.92
N TRP A 130 4.14 5.78 -25.81
CA TRP A 130 3.53 6.59 -24.76
C TRP A 130 3.73 5.99 -23.36
N SER A 131 3.60 4.67 -23.22
CA SER A 131 3.85 3.96 -21.96
C SER A 131 5.31 4.06 -21.51
N LEU A 132 6.27 3.88 -22.43
CA LEU A 132 7.70 4.01 -22.15
C LEU A 132 8.09 5.46 -21.81
N LEU A 133 7.56 6.45 -22.54
CA LEU A 133 7.80 7.86 -22.25
C LEU A 133 7.16 8.27 -20.91
N GLY A 134 5.96 7.77 -20.60
CA GLY A 134 5.27 7.98 -19.33
C GLY A 134 6.04 7.40 -18.15
N MET A 135 6.56 6.17 -18.26
CA MET A 135 7.41 5.55 -17.24
C MET A 135 8.68 6.36 -16.98
N ARG A 136 9.46 6.65 -18.03
CA ARG A 136 10.70 7.42 -17.89
C ARG A 136 10.47 8.85 -17.39
N ARG A 137 9.26 9.40 -17.59
CA ARG A 137 8.84 10.67 -16.99
C ARG A 137 8.56 10.50 -15.50
N LEU A 138 7.77 9.50 -15.10
CA LEU A 138 7.44 9.22 -13.70
C LEU A 138 8.69 8.89 -12.86
N GLU A 139 9.66 8.16 -13.42
CA GLU A 139 10.97 7.90 -12.80
C GLU A 139 11.69 9.20 -12.42
N ARG A 140 11.93 10.08 -13.42
CA ARG A 140 12.61 11.36 -13.21
C ARG A 140 11.83 12.32 -12.32
N GLU A 141 10.50 12.33 -12.42
CA GLU A 141 9.65 13.15 -11.54
C GLU A 141 9.74 12.64 -10.08
N ALA A 142 9.67 11.34 -9.84
CA ALA A 142 9.79 10.77 -8.49
C ALA A 142 11.18 11.05 -7.87
N GLU A 143 12.26 10.84 -8.63
CA GLU A 143 13.64 11.10 -8.24
C GLU A 143 13.84 12.58 -7.88
N TRP A 144 13.51 13.49 -8.81
CA TRP A 144 13.64 14.94 -8.60
C TRP A 144 12.79 15.45 -7.43
N MET A 145 11.58 14.91 -7.23
CA MET A 145 10.72 15.32 -6.12
C MET A 145 11.25 14.82 -4.77
N MET A 146 11.77 13.59 -4.69
CA MET A 146 12.34 13.04 -3.45
C MET A 146 13.63 13.75 -3.03
N ASP A 147 14.57 13.97 -3.96
CA ASP A 147 15.83 14.67 -3.67
C ASP A 147 15.56 16.08 -3.14
N ARG A 148 14.60 16.80 -3.75
CA ARG A 148 14.19 18.12 -3.25
C ARG A 148 13.45 18.07 -1.91
N ALA A 149 12.67 17.02 -1.64
CA ALA A 149 11.95 16.91 -0.38
C ALA A 149 12.90 16.61 0.79
N VAL A 150 13.89 15.74 0.60
CA VAL A 150 14.91 15.42 1.61
C VAL A 150 15.88 16.58 1.81
N ALA A 151 16.32 17.25 0.74
CA ALA A 151 17.18 18.43 0.85
C ALA A 151 16.51 19.63 1.55
N LEU A 152 15.20 19.56 1.82
CA LEU A 152 14.39 20.56 2.51
C LEU A 152 13.77 20.02 3.82
N ALA A 153 14.32 18.94 4.38
CA ALA A 153 13.72 18.18 5.48
C ALA A 153 13.61 18.91 6.86
N ASP A 154 14.03 20.17 6.97
CA ASP A 154 13.56 21.09 8.03
C ASP A 154 12.14 21.62 7.72
N GLY A 155 11.22 20.71 7.41
CA GLY A 155 9.77 20.94 7.36
C GLY A 155 9.19 21.69 6.15
N ALA A 156 9.99 22.13 5.18
CA ALA A 156 9.52 23.12 4.20
C ALA A 156 8.64 22.60 3.05
N ASP A 157 8.65 21.29 2.72
CA ASP A 157 7.81 20.76 1.61
C ASP A 157 7.46 19.27 1.72
N MET A 158 6.74 18.90 2.78
CA MET A 158 6.21 17.52 2.93
C MET A 158 5.14 17.18 1.87
N ALA A 159 4.51 18.18 1.25
CA ALA A 159 3.57 17.96 0.14
C ALA A 159 4.27 17.33 -1.08
N ARG A 160 5.49 17.77 -1.42
CA ARG A 160 6.32 17.12 -2.46
C ARG A 160 6.71 15.70 -2.06
N ALA A 161 7.12 15.43 -0.82
CA ALA A 161 7.45 14.08 -0.37
C ALA A 161 6.27 13.11 -0.53
N VAL A 162 5.06 13.51 -0.10
CA VAL A 162 3.83 12.72 -0.23
C VAL A 162 3.49 12.46 -1.71
N ALA A 163 3.57 13.48 -2.56
CA ALA A 163 3.31 13.33 -3.98
C ALA A 163 4.36 12.44 -4.69
N ALA A 164 5.63 12.51 -4.28
CA ALA A 164 6.71 11.66 -4.75
C ALA A 164 6.53 10.20 -4.31
N ALA A 165 6.16 9.95 -3.06
CA ALA A 165 5.84 8.61 -2.56
C ALA A 165 4.73 7.94 -3.37
N GLY A 166 3.69 8.69 -3.74
CA GLY A 166 2.68 8.22 -4.69
C GLY A 166 3.19 7.99 -6.12
N ALA A 167 4.19 8.76 -6.57
CA ALA A 167 4.85 8.51 -7.86
C ALA A 167 5.68 7.21 -7.83
N VAL A 168 6.44 6.95 -6.76
CA VAL A 168 7.19 5.70 -6.56
C VAL A 168 6.24 4.48 -6.47
N GLY A 169 5.13 4.60 -5.72
CA GLY A 169 4.11 3.55 -5.65
C GLY A 169 3.49 3.24 -7.02
N ARG A 170 3.20 4.27 -7.84
CA ARG A 170 2.75 4.09 -9.24
C ARG A 170 3.83 3.49 -10.14
N LEU A 171 5.09 3.88 -9.96
CA LEU A 171 6.23 3.38 -10.73
C LEU A 171 6.41 1.87 -10.52
N LEU A 172 6.49 1.43 -9.27
CA LEU A 172 6.57 0.01 -8.89
C LEU A 172 5.36 -0.78 -9.40
N ALA A 173 4.15 -0.25 -9.18
CA ALA A 173 2.93 -0.88 -9.66
C ALA A 173 2.89 -1.05 -11.19
N ARG A 174 3.36 -0.05 -11.94
CA ARG A 174 3.38 -0.08 -13.40
C ARG A 174 4.47 -1.02 -13.91
N ALA A 175 5.67 -0.99 -13.32
CA ALA A 175 6.76 -1.91 -13.63
C ALA A 175 6.35 -3.37 -13.40
N ALA A 176 5.75 -3.69 -12.25
CA ALA A 176 5.30 -5.04 -11.93
C ALA A 176 4.16 -5.54 -12.84
N ARG A 177 3.30 -4.63 -13.33
CA ARG A 177 2.24 -4.96 -14.31
C ARG A 177 2.75 -5.12 -15.75
N ASP A 178 3.82 -4.41 -16.10
CA ASP A 178 4.46 -4.51 -17.43
C ASP A 178 5.56 -5.58 -17.48
N ALA A 179 5.94 -6.12 -16.32
CA ALA A 179 6.92 -7.19 -16.19
C ALA A 179 6.50 -8.43 -16.98
N THR A 180 7.47 -8.95 -17.73
CA THR A 180 7.27 -9.91 -18.81
C THR A 180 7.55 -11.34 -18.37
N ASP A 181 8.42 -11.48 -17.38
CA ASP A 181 8.62 -12.66 -16.52
C ASP A 181 7.71 -12.52 -15.29
N PRO A 182 6.77 -13.45 -15.02
CA PRO A 182 5.97 -13.45 -13.80
C PRO A 182 6.81 -13.40 -12.52
N ARG A 183 8.01 -14.01 -12.52
CA ARG A 183 8.91 -13.95 -11.35
C ARG A 183 9.50 -12.56 -11.14
N GLU A 184 9.62 -11.74 -12.17
CA GLU A 184 10.00 -10.33 -12.04
C GLU A 184 8.84 -9.49 -11.51
N ALA A 185 7.61 -9.77 -11.97
CA ALA A 185 6.41 -9.17 -11.37
C ALA A 185 6.33 -9.46 -9.87
N ASP A 186 6.51 -10.72 -9.46
CA ASP A 186 6.53 -11.13 -8.06
C ASP A 186 7.66 -10.44 -7.27
N ARG A 187 8.89 -10.39 -7.79
CA ARG A 187 10.02 -9.65 -7.16
C ARG A 187 9.73 -8.17 -6.97
N LEU A 188 9.07 -7.52 -7.93
CA LEU A 188 8.70 -6.10 -7.85
C LEU A 188 7.57 -5.87 -6.83
N TRP A 189 6.60 -6.79 -6.71
CA TRP A 189 5.60 -6.76 -5.65
C TRP A 189 6.19 -7.02 -4.27
N ASP A 190 7.12 -7.98 -4.15
CA ASP A 190 7.85 -8.27 -2.91
C ASP A 190 8.68 -7.07 -2.45
N MET A 191 9.37 -6.38 -3.36
CA MET A 191 10.07 -5.14 -3.07
C MET A 191 9.11 -4.02 -2.62
N ALA A 192 7.96 -3.86 -3.28
CA ALA A 192 6.96 -2.87 -2.89
C ALA A 192 6.37 -3.15 -1.49
N ILE A 193 6.11 -4.41 -1.17
CA ILE A 193 5.65 -4.85 0.16
C ILE A 193 6.75 -4.66 1.21
N GLY A 194 8.00 -5.01 0.89
CA GLY A 194 9.16 -4.81 1.77
C GLY A 194 9.51 -3.34 2.01
N LEU A 195 9.11 -2.42 1.12
CA LEU A 195 9.23 -0.98 1.36
C LEU A 195 8.12 -0.47 2.28
N LEU A 196 6.88 -0.93 2.09
CA LEU A 196 5.79 -0.64 3.02
C LEU A 196 6.10 -1.14 4.44
N ASP A 197 6.68 -2.33 4.54
CA ASP A 197 7.20 -2.96 5.76
C ASP A 197 8.19 -2.04 6.51
N ARG A 198 9.29 -1.68 5.85
CA ARG A 198 10.32 -0.80 6.46
C ARG A 198 9.77 0.59 6.82
N MET A 199 8.83 1.16 6.05
CA MET A 199 8.19 2.43 6.40
C MET A 199 7.26 2.32 7.62
N CYS A 200 6.60 1.17 7.82
CA CYS A 200 5.78 0.91 9.01
C CYS A 200 6.62 0.68 10.28
N ASP A 201 7.85 0.18 10.16
CA ASP A 201 8.74 -0.04 11.31
C ASP A 201 9.37 1.25 11.85
N ILE A 202 9.52 2.28 11.01
CA ILE A 202 9.88 3.62 11.46
C ILE A 202 8.81 4.14 12.43
N GLY A 203 9.22 4.48 13.66
CA GLY A 203 8.33 5.00 14.70
C GLY A 203 7.45 3.97 15.40
N ALA A 204 7.54 2.68 15.04
CA ALA A 204 6.66 1.63 15.54
C ALA A 204 6.70 1.48 17.08
N GLN A 205 5.63 1.89 17.74
CA GLN A 205 5.39 1.58 19.16
C GLN A 205 4.64 0.24 19.32
N ARG A 206 4.70 -0.37 20.51
CA ARG A 206 3.93 -1.58 20.83
C ARG A 206 2.43 -1.33 20.68
N MET A 207 1.83 -2.02 19.71
CA MET A 207 0.40 -2.03 19.38
C MET A 207 -0.47 -2.57 20.54
N PRO A 208 -1.16 -1.73 21.34
CA PRO A 208 -1.77 -2.18 22.59
C PRO A 208 -3.25 -2.56 22.48
N ALA A 209 -3.89 -2.36 21.32
CA ALA A 209 -5.36 -2.37 21.16
C ALA A 209 -5.89 -3.46 20.21
N GLN A 210 -5.15 -4.54 19.98
CA GLN A 210 -5.51 -5.59 19.00
C GLN A 210 -6.91 -6.18 19.19
N ALA A 211 -7.34 -6.39 20.45
CA ALA A 211 -8.68 -6.88 20.77
C ALA A 211 -9.81 -5.91 20.35
N VAL A 212 -9.57 -4.60 20.36
CA VAL A 212 -10.54 -3.58 19.91
C VAL A 212 -10.68 -3.63 18.39
N TRP A 213 -9.57 -3.82 17.67
CA TRP A 213 -9.56 -3.93 16.21
C TRP A 213 -10.27 -5.19 15.72
N ALA A 214 -10.07 -6.32 16.40
CA ALA A 214 -10.80 -7.56 16.14
C ALA A 214 -12.32 -7.36 16.32
N SER A 215 -12.74 -6.79 17.46
CA SER A 215 -14.15 -6.44 17.70
C SER A 215 -14.71 -5.54 16.60
N ARG A 216 -13.99 -4.50 16.16
CA ARG A 216 -14.46 -3.58 15.09
C ARG A 216 -14.75 -4.30 13.78
N LEU A 217 -13.90 -5.24 13.37
CA LEU A 217 -14.15 -6.07 12.19
C LEU A 217 -15.30 -7.06 12.37
N GLU A 218 -15.41 -7.69 13.54
CA GLU A 218 -16.50 -8.63 13.84
C GLU A 218 -17.87 -7.99 13.72
N HIS A 219 -18.07 -6.78 14.27
CA HIS A 219 -19.33 -6.01 14.12
C HIS A 219 -19.71 -5.75 12.65
N VAL A 220 -18.74 -5.49 11.76
CA VAL A 220 -18.99 -5.31 10.31
C VAL A 220 -19.57 -6.59 9.72
N PHE A 221 -19.04 -7.75 10.10
CA PHE A 221 -19.52 -9.04 9.59
C PHE A 221 -20.84 -9.49 10.22
N GLU A 222 -21.10 -9.16 11.48
CA GLU A 222 -22.39 -9.40 12.14
C GLU A 222 -23.50 -8.57 11.50
N ALA A 223 -23.26 -7.27 11.27
CA ALA A 223 -24.20 -6.40 10.55
C ALA A 223 -24.44 -6.89 9.11
N ARG A 224 -23.43 -7.44 8.43
CA ARG A 224 -23.58 -8.10 7.12
C ARG A 224 -24.46 -9.35 7.20
N ALA A 225 -24.26 -10.21 8.20
CA ALA A 225 -25.05 -11.43 8.38
C ALA A 225 -26.53 -11.11 8.68
N ALA A 226 -26.80 -10.14 9.56
CA ALA A 226 -28.15 -9.70 9.89
C ALA A 226 -28.92 -9.17 8.67
N ARG A 227 -28.26 -8.38 7.79
CA ARG A 227 -28.85 -7.90 6.53
C ARG A 227 -29.16 -9.03 5.55
N GLY A 228 -28.24 -9.99 5.37
CA GLY A 228 -28.47 -11.14 4.49
C GLY A 228 -29.68 -12.00 4.92
N LEU A 229 -29.87 -12.19 6.23
CA LEU A 229 -31.05 -12.85 6.79
C LEU A 229 -32.33 -12.04 6.56
N ALA A 230 -32.28 -10.72 6.73
CA ALA A 230 -33.44 -9.85 6.50
C ALA A 230 -33.89 -9.79 5.03
N ASP A 231 -32.95 -9.84 4.07
CA ASP A 231 -33.26 -9.87 2.64
C ASP A 231 -33.84 -11.23 2.21
N THR A 232 -33.32 -12.35 2.75
CA THR A 232 -33.90 -13.69 2.48
C THR A 232 -35.27 -13.90 3.11
N ALA A 233 -35.60 -13.19 4.19
CA ALA A 233 -36.93 -13.22 4.82
C ALA A 233 -38.00 -12.34 4.11
N ARG A 234 -37.64 -11.67 3.00
CA ARG A 234 -38.53 -10.81 2.20
C ARG A 234 -38.87 -11.37 0.82
N ILE A 235 -38.45 -12.61 0.54
CA ILE A 235 -38.65 -13.36 -0.71
C ILE A 235 -39.63 -14.51 -0.42
#